data_AF-A0AA37GWK2-F1
#
_entry.id   AF-A0AA37GWK2-F1
#
_cell.length_a   1.000
_cell.length_b   1.000
_cell.length_c   1.000
_cell.angle_alpha   90.00
_cell.angle_beta   90.00
_cell.angle_gamma   90.00
#
_symmetry.space_group_name_H-M   'P 1'
#
loop_
_entity.id
_entity.type
_entity.pdbx_description
1 polymer ?
#
loop_
_entity_poly.entity_id
_entity_poly.type
_entity_poly.pdbx_seq_one_letter_code
_entity_poly.pdbx_strand_id
1 'polypeptide(L)'
;MEDSHNGPYNYPVADTIATPQRRHGQQSSPQSSFTFRSDTDLPPPLGLINGRYEVLDTHFPAGGVTLLDDPRWLVCTIAGDQLWVSFHFGFVHGVMRTPSRPRRSSSEPLLFNWCGEDDDYYARRYDEHHQCRMAFVGDGWIEGDFDWGRRQVSFQARRLEGQPTRSEIPAQAMWEEWDQFFEG
;
A
#
# COMPACT_ATOMS: atom_id res chain seq x y z
N MET A 1 19.78 -48.32 -10.74
CA MET A 1 20.69 -47.59 -11.64
C MET A 1 19.91 -46.38 -12.15
N GLU A 2 19.58 -45.41 -11.29
CA GLU A 2 20.50 -44.36 -10.75
C GLU A 2 21.15 -43.61 -11.93
N ASP A 3 21.05 -42.29 -12.08
CA ASP A 3 21.18 -41.27 -11.03
C ASP A 3 20.51 -39.93 -11.39
N SER A 4 20.03 -39.26 -10.35
CA SER A 4 19.57 -37.86 -10.30
C SER A 4 20.64 -37.01 -9.63
N HIS A 5 21.23 -36.00 -10.28
CA HIS A 5 22.06 -34.95 -9.62
C HIS A 5 21.99 -33.69 -10.50
N ASN A 6 21.18 -32.66 -10.24
CA ASN A 6 21.25 -31.67 -9.14
C ASN A 6 22.69 -31.31 -8.73
N GLY A 7 23.21 -30.23 -9.31
CA GLY A 7 24.41 -29.54 -8.84
C GLY A 7 24.04 -28.48 -7.78
N PRO A 8 24.72 -28.43 -6.62
CA PRO A 8 24.34 -27.57 -5.50
C PRO A 8 25.08 -26.23 -5.55
N TYR A 9 24.36 -25.12 -5.35
CA TYR A 9 24.98 -23.86 -4.95
C TYR A 9 25.34 -23.93 -3.46
N ASN A 10 26.63 -23.69 -3.23
CA ASN A 10 27.38 -23.89 -2.00
C ASN A 10 27.19 -22.67 -1.07
N TYR A 11 26.59 -22.85 0.11
CA TYR A 11 26.61 -21.86 1.19
C TYR A 11 27.66 -22.27 2.24
N PRO A 12 28.49 -21.35 2.77
CA PRO A 12 29.44 -21.68 3.81
C PRO A 12 28.74 -22.00 5.14
N VAL A 13 29.14 -23.14 5.71
CA VAL A 13 28.80 -23.64 7.04
C VAL A 13 29.57 -22.84 8.09
N ALA A 14 28.89 -22.34 9.12
CA ALA A 14 29.53 -21.87 10.34
C ALA A 14 29.36 -22.94 11.44
N ASP A 15 30.50 -23.36 11.97
CA ASP A 15 30.68 -24.44 12.94
C ASP A 15 30.13 -24.13 14.35
N THR A 16 29.49 -25.17 14.90
CA THR A 16 29.63 -25.76 16.24
C THR A 16 29.39 -24.95 17.54
N ILE A 17 28.59 -25.61 18.38
CA ILE A 17 28.02 -25.31 19.70
C ILE A 17 29.09 -25.20 20.80
N ALA A 18 28.90 -24.29 21.76
CA ALA A 18 29.38 -24.47 23.15
C ALA A 18 28.47 -23.74 24.17
N THR A 19 27.73 -24.51 24.96
CA THR A 19 27.05 -24.05 26.19
C THR A 19 28.06 -23.92 27.33
N PRO A 20 27.94 -22.89 28.19
CA PRO A 20 28.11 -23.15 29.61
C PRO A 20 27.02 -22.50 30.50
N GLN A 21 27.01 -22.98 31.73
CA GLN A 21 25.93 -23.01 32.70
C GLN A 21 25.52 -21.69 33.36
N ARG A 22 24.31 -21.75 33.95
CA ARG A 22 23.68 -20.81 34.88
C ARG A 22 24.62 -20.24 35.96
N ARG A 23 24.49 -18.94 36.22
CA ARG A 23 24.64 -18.34 37.55
C ARG A 23 23.48 -17.39 37.84
N HIS A 24 22.94 -17.50 39.05
CA HIS A 24 21.96 -16.60 39.65
C HIS A 24 22.51 -15.17 39.66
N GLY A 25 21.71 -14.22 39.16
CA GLY A 25 21.98 -12.80 39.20
C GLY A 25 20.68 -12.04 38.96
N GLN A 26 20.16 -11.47 40.04
CA GLN A 26 18.95 -10.69 40.19
C GLN A 26 18.97 -9.46 39.25
N GLN A 27 18.01 -9.33 38.33
CA GLN A 27 17.71 -8.06 37.65
C GLN A 27 16.25 -8.03 37.18
N SER A 28 15.48 -7.25 37.93
CA SER A 28 14.31 -6.44 37.58
C SER A 28 13.60 -6.74 36.26
N SER A 29 12.37 -7.21 36.37
CA SER A 29 11.38 -7.26 35.30
C SER A 29 11.31 -5.92 34.55
N PRO A 30 11.48 -5.87 33.22
CA PRO A 30 10.74 -4.91 32.44
C PRO A 30 9.32 -5.46 32.35
N GLN A 31 8.41 -4.94 33.19
CA GLN A 31 7.00 -4.97 32.83
C GLN A 31 6.92 -4.26 31.48
N SER A 32 6.81 -5.06 30.42
CA SER A 32 6.36 -4.60 29.13
C SER A 32 5.03 -3.91 29.37
N SER A 33 5.07 -2.58 29.38
CA SER A 33 3.88 -1.74 29.33
C SER A 33 3.27 -1.95 27.95
N PHE A 34 2.54 -3.05 27.81
CA PHE A 34 1.49 -3.16 26.82
C PHE A 34 0.46 -2.09 27.17
N THR A 35 0.70 -0.89 26.64
CA THR A 35 -0.33 0.13 26.54
C THR A 35 -1.33 -0.42 25.55
N PHE A 36 -2.33 -1.14 26.07
CA PHE A 36 -3.58 -1.33 25.36
C PHE A 36 -4.01 0.06 24.91
N ARG A 37 -4.00 0.32 23.59
CA ARG A 37 -4.67 1.49 23.04
C ARG A 37 -6.10 1.43 23.56
N SER A 38 -6.42 2.36 24.45
CA SER A 38 -7.74 2.50 25.05
C SER A 38 -8.75 2.63 23.91
N ASP A 39 -9.87 1.92 24.00
CA ASP A 39 -11.05 2.02 23.12
C ASP A 39 -11.76 3.40 23.21
N THR A 40 -11.02 4.41 23.65
CA THR A 40 -11.42 5.79 23.96
C THR A 40 -10.60 6.82 23.19
N ASP A 41 -9.56 6.41 22.44
CA ASP A 41 -8.94 7.30 21.46
C ASP A 41 -9.88 7.41 20.25
N LEU A 42 -10.63 8.51 20.20
CA LEU A 42 -11.37 8.89 19.00
C LEU A 42 -10.39 8.92 17.83
N PRO A 43 -10.74 8.33 16.68
CA PRO A 43 -9.87 8.36 15.52
C PRO A 43 -9.60 9.82 15.11
N PRO A 44 -8.38 10.14 14.64
CA PRO A 44 -8.06 11.49 14.20
C PRO A 44 -9.06 12.00 13.16
N PRO A 45 -9.30 13.31 13.03
CA PRO A 45 -10.24 13.82 12.05
C PRO A 45 -9.86 13.40 10.62
N LEU A 46 -10.85 13.10 9.78
CA LEU A 46 -10.62 12.70 8.39
C LEU A 46 -9.82 13.75 7.59
N GLY A 47 -10.06 15.04 7.86
CA GLY A 47 -9.41 16.13 7.15
C GLY A 47 -9.85 16.27 5.69
N LEU A 48 -9.01 16.94 4.90
CA LEU A 48 -9.21 17.09 3.45
C LEU A 48 -8.75 15.82 2.72
N ILE A 49 -9.64 15.23 1.92
CA ILE A 49 -9.33 14.07 1.08
C ILE A 49 -8.76 14.51 -0.28
N ASN A 50 -9.27 15.60 -0.84
CA ASN A 50 -8.82 16.09 -2.13
C ASN A 50 -7.34 16.49 -2.09
N GLY A 51 -6.55 15.99 -3.03
CA GLY A 51 -5.15 16.39 -3.22
C GLY A 51 -4.21 15.23 -3.52
N ARG A 52 -2.94 15.58 -3.68
CA ARG A 52 -1.82 14.68 -3.86
C ARG A 52 -1.35 14.08 -2.54
N TYR A 53 -1.03 12.81 -2.59
CA TYR A 53 -0.43 12.03 -1.53
C TYR A 53 0.90 11.47 -2.04
N GLU A 54 1.91 11.46 -1.18
CA GLU A 54 3.14 10.72 -1.40
C GLU A 54 2.97 9.31 -0.81
N VAL A 55 3.40 8.29 -1.54
CA VAL A 55 3.41 6.90 -1.07
C VAL A 55 4.78 6.60 -0.47
N LEU A 56 4.83 6.49 0.86
CA LEU A 56 6.06 6.43 1.64
C LEU A 56 6.62 5.00 1.69
N ASP A 57 5.78 4.05 2.07
CA ASP A 57 6.15 2.66 2.26
C ASP A 57 5.32 1.76 1.36
N THR A 58 5.97 0.80 0.71
CA THR A 58 5.34 -0.28 -0.05
C THR A 58 5.97 -1.60 0.37
N HIS A 59 5.15 -2.53 0.84
CA HIS A 59 5.57 -3.83 1.34
C HIS A 59 5.03 -4.97 0.49
N PHE A 60 5.91 -5.86 0.06
CA PHE A 60 5.59 -7.08 -0.69
C PHE A 60 5.77 -8.30 0.24
N PRO A 61 4.69 -8.99 0.65
CA PRO A 61 4.76 -10.11 1.60
C PRO A 61 5.56 -11.31 1.09
N ALA A 62 5.58 -11.52 -0.23
CA ALA A 62 6.43 -12.51 -0.89
C ALA A 62 7.57 -11.75 -1.58
N GLY A 63 8.77 -11.80 -0.99
CA GLY A 63 9.93 -11.03 -1.44
C GLY A 63 10.20 -11.13 -2.94
N GLY A 64 10.80 -10.07 -3.52
CA GLY A 64 11.28 -10.11 -4.91
C GLY A 64 10.87 -8.94 -5.81
N VAL A 65 10.53 -7.77 -5.24
CA VAL A 65 10.43 -6.53 -6.03
C VAL A 65 11.32 -5.50 -5.38
N THR A 66 12.44 -5.19 -6.04
CA THR A 66 13.20 -3.98 -5.75
C THR A 66 12.55 -2.87 -6.56
N LEU A 67 11.84 -1.97 -5.89
CA LEU A 67 11.39 -0.75 -6.52
C LEU A 67 12.59 0.18 -6.71
N LEU A 68 12.66 0.80 -7.87
CA LEU A 68 13.57 1.93 -8.08
C LEU A 68 13.12 3.10 -7.19
N ASP A 69 14.01 4.07 -6.95
CA ASP A 69 13.73 5.30 -6.19
C ASP A 69 12.81 6.28 -6.96
N ASP A 70 11.88 5.75 -7.76
CA ASP A 70 10.92 6.55 -8.50
C ASP A 70 9.84 7.09 -7.56
N PRO A 71 9.37 8.34 -7.78
CA PRO A 71 8.35 8.95 -6.95
C PRO A 71 7.03 8.19 -7.10
N ARG A 72 6.47 7.80 -5.95
CA ARG A 72 5.19 7.08 -5.86
C ARG A 72 4.14 8.00 -5.26
N TRP A 73 2.96 8.04 -5.86
CA TRP A 73 1.96 9.04 -5.49
C TRP A 73 0.53 8.59 -5.79
N LEU A 74 -0.41 9.24 -5.11
CA LEU A 74 -1.85 9.20 -5.38
C LEU A 74 -2.37 10.62 -5.55
N VAL A 75 -3.40 10.83 -6.36
CA VAL A 75 -4.19 12.06 -6.38
C VAL A 75 -5.65 11.69 -6.18
N CYS A 76 -6.20 12.06 -5.03
CA CYS A 76 -7.58 11.77 -4.65
C CYS A 76 -8.49 12.94 -5.04
N THR A 77 -9.64 12.67 -5.68
CA THR A 77 -10.61 13.69 -6.10
C THR A 77 -12.04 13.22 -5.84
N ILE A 78 -12.77 13.94 -4.97
CA ILE A 78 -14.18 13.69 -4.71
C ILE A 78 -15.05 14.20 -5.87
N ALA A 79 -15.98 13.36 -6.34
CA ALA A 79 -17.01 13.71 -7.31
C ALA A 79 -18.40 13.24 -6.82
N GLY A 80 -19.16 14.14 -6.21
CA GLY A 80 -20.42 13.78 -5.55
C GLY A 80 -20.18 12.83 -4.38
N ASP A 81 -20.79 11.63 -4.45
CA ASP A 81 -20.55 10.57 -3.49
C ASP A 81 -19.39 9.64 -3.86
N GLN A 82 -18.83 9.76 -5.06
CA GLN A 82 -17.70 8.95 -5.50
C GLN A 82 -16.37 9.56 -5.06
N LEU A 83 -15.35 8.71 -4.96
CA LEU A 83 -13.96 9.14 -4.87
C LEU A 83 -13.17 8.48 -5.99
N TRP A 84 -12.51 9.32 -6.77
CA TRP A 84 -11.60 8.95 -7.84
C TRP A 84 -10.16 9.12 -7.38
N VAL A 85 -9.27 8.23 -7.81
CA VAL A 85 -7.87 8.25 -7.43
C VAL A 85 -7.03 7.96 -8.66
N SER A 86 -6.23 8.93 -9.12
CA SER A 86 -5.14 8.64 -10.06
C SER A 86 -3.92 8.20 -9.25
N PHE A 87 -3.19 7.18 -9.70
CA PHE A 87 -2.10 6.60 -8.94
C PHE A 87 -0.89 6.23 -9.79
N HIS A 88 0.26 6.19 -9.13
CA HIS A 88 1.51 5.64 -9.67
C HIS A 88 2.29 4.98 -8.53
N PHE A 89 2.41 3.66 -8.54
CA PHE A 89 3.16 2.92 -7.51
C PHE A 89 4.62 2.61 -7.89
N GLY A 90 5.05 3.03 -9.09
CA GLY A 90 6.42 2.81 -9.58
C GLY A 90 6.61 1.49 -10.33
N PHE A 91 5.57 0.65 -10.36
CA PHE A 91 5.52 -0.59 -11.14
C PHE A 91 4.22 -0.72 -11.94
N VAL A 92 3.23 0.12 -11.63
CA VAL A 92 1.91 0.15 -12.23
C VAL A 92 1.32 1.53 -11.96
N HIS A 93 0.61 2.07 -12.95
CA HIS A 93 -0.11 3.34 -12.85
C HIS A 93 -1.52 3.19 -13.42
N GLY A 94 -2.39 4.14 -13.07
CA GLY A 94 -3.74 4.21 -13.64
C GLY A 94 -4.73 4.94 -12.74
N VAL A 95 -5.97 4.49 -12.77
CA VAL A 95 -7.10 5.11 -12.06
C VAL A 95 -7.84 4.09 -11.21
N MET A 96 -8.22 4.51 -10.00
CA MET A 96 -9.12 3.80 -9.10
C MET A 96 -10.39 4.60 -8.86
N ARG A 97 -11.48 3.90 -8.55
CA ARG A 97 -12.71 4.53 -8.10
C ARG A 97 -13.41 3.71 -7.03
N THR A 98 -14.10 4.41 -6.14
CA THR A 98 -15.07 3.82 -5.21
C THR A 98 -16.41 4.57 -5.32
N PRO A 99 -17.56 3.87 -5.26
CA PRO A 99 -18.87 4.52 -5.35
C PRO A 99 -19.22 5.37 -4.11
N SER A 100 -18.51 5.17 -3.00
CA SER A 100 -18.78 5.88 -1.74
C SER A 100 -17.50 6.45 -1.13
N ARG A 101 -17.42 7.78 -1.06
CA ARG A 101 -16.33 8.51 -0.40
C ARG A 101 -16.33 8.27 1.11
N PRO A 102 -15.16 8.32 1.76
CA PRO A 102 -15.09 8.30 3.23
C PRO A 102 -15.74 9.57 3.79
N ARG A 103 -16.52 9.40 4.87
CA ARG A 103 -17.18 10.52 5.59
C ARG A 103 -16.62 10.73 7.00
N ARG A 104 -15.89 9.75 7.51
CA ARG A 104 -15.16 9.78 8.77
C ARG A 104 -13.85 9.02 8.58
N SER A 105 -12.89 9.27 9.47
CA SER A 105 -11.72 8.42 9.59
C SER A 105 -12.13 7.03 10.06
N SER A 106 -11.46 6.01 9.54
CA SER A 106 -11.72 4.61 9.85
C SER A 106 -10.52 3.75 9.47
N SER A 107 -10.23 2.72 10.25
CA SER A 107 -9.35 1.62 9.87
C SER A 107 -10.05 0.57 9.02
N GLU A 108 -11.40 0.62 8.92
CA GLU A 108 -12.16 -0.21 8.00
C GLU A 108 -11.96 0.29 6.55
N PRO A 109 -11.38 -0.51 5.65
CA PRO A 109 -11.05 -0.04 4.31
C PRO A 109 -12.28 0.01 3.41
N LEU A 110 -12.28 1.01 2.53
CA LEU A 110 -13.18 1.07 1.38
C LEU A 110 -12.60 0.24 0.23
N LEU A 111 -13.48 -0.37 -0.56
CA LEU A 111 -13.11 -1.08 -1.77
C LEU A 111 -13.09 -0.14 -2.96
N PHE A 112 -12.01 -0.22 -3.72
CA PHE A 112 -11.81 0.47 -4.99
C PHE A 112 -11.63 -0.57 -6.09
N ASN A 113 -12.29 -0.34 -7.21
CA ASN A 113 -11.91 -0.97 -8.47
C ASN A 113 -10.86 -0.10 -9.14
N TRP A 114 -9.93 -0.71 -9.86
CA TRP A 114 -8.90 0.04 -10.58
C TRP A 114 -8.65 -0.53 -11.97
N CYS A 115 -8.23 0.34 -12.89
CA CYS A 115 -7.72 0.01 -14.21
C CYS A 115 -6.33 0.65 -14.36
N GLY A 116 -5.47 0.07 -15.19
CA GLY A 116 -4.11 0.58 -15.31
C GLY A 116 -3.21 -0.23 -16.23
N GLU A 117 -1.94 0.14 -16.23
CA GLU A 117 -0.90 -0.46 -17.05
C GLU A 117 0.38 -0.64 -16.22
N ASP A 118 1.08 -1.76 -16.40
CA ASP A 118 2.41 -1.96 -15.82
C ASP A 118 3.42 -1.00 -16.45
N ASP A 119 4.37 -0.52 -15.64
CA ASP A 119 5.49 0.32 -16.10
C ASP A 119 6.62 -0.52 -16.77
N ASP A 120 6.35 -1.80 -17.05
CA ASP A 120 7.32 -2.73 -17.63
C ASP A 120 7.34 -2.73 -19.17
N TYR A 121 8.30 -3.44 -19.77
CA TYR A 121 8.47 -3.48 -21.22
C TYR A 121 7.23 -4.02 -21.97
N TYR A 122 6.40 -4.84 -21.31
CA TYR A 122 5.25 -5.47 -21.93
C TYR A 122 3.96 -4.67 -21.76
N ALA A 123 3.97 -3.59 -20.97
CA ALA A 123 2.87 -2.65 -20.84
C ALA A 123 1.54 -3.39 -20.58
N ARG A 124 1.57 -4.33 -19.64
CA ARG A 124 0.41 -5.18 -19.39
C ARG A 124 -0.75 -4.33 -18.88
N ARG A 125 -1.91 -4.48 -19.52
CA ARG A 125 -3.14 -3.78 -19.13
C ARG A 125 -3.97 -4.55 -18.12
N TYR A 126 -4.62 -3.79 -17.26
CA TYR A 126 -5.52 -4.23 -16.20
C TYR A 126 -6.87 -3.55 -16.35
N ASP A 127 -7.92 -4.36 -16.34
CA ASP A 127 -9.31 -3.93 -16.37
C ASP A 127 -9.86 -3.66 -14.95
N GLU A 128 -11.12 -3.24 -14.86
CA GLU A 128 -11.78 -2.85 -13.60
C GLU A 128 -12.03 -3.99 -12.60
N HIS A 129 -11.74 -5.23 -12.98
CA HIS A 129 -11.95 -6.38 -12.10
C HIS A 129 -10.89 -6.46 -11.00
N HIS A 130 -9.84 -5.64 -11.08
CA HIS A 130 -8.81 -5.54 -10.07
C HIS A 130 -9.23 -4.62 -8.91
N GLN A 131 -8.74 -4.94 -7.72
CA GLN A 131 -9.20 -4.29 -6.49
C GLN A 131 -8.05 -3.71 -5.68
N CYS A 132 -8.35 -2.58 -5.03
CA CYS A 132 -7.54 -2.00 -3.98
C CYS A 132 -8.43 -1.72 -2.77
N ARG A 133 -7.91 -1.97 -1.58
CA ARG A 133 -8.55 -1.63 -0.31
C ARG A 133 -7.81 -0.45 0.28
N MET A 134 -8.52 0.63 0.62
CA MET A 134 -7.91 1.81 1.23
C MET A 134 -8.70 2.27 2.45
N ALA A 135 -8.01 2.39 3.58
CA ALA A 135 -8.50 2.97 4.82
C ALA A 135 -8.01 4.41 4.97
N PHE A 136 -8.93 5.33 5.23
CA PHE A 136 -8.63 6.73 5.48
C PHE A 136 -8.57 6.94 6.99
N VAL A 137 -7.38 6.84 7.56
CA VAL A 137 -7.21 6.73 9.03
C VAL A 137 -7.20 8.09 9.76
N GLY A 138 -7.27 9.20 9.01
CA GLY A 138 -7.28 10.56 9.54
C GLY A 138 -5.93 11.26 9.41
N ASP A 139 -5.90 12.57 9.70
CA ASP A 139 -4.70 13.42 9.62
C ASP A 139 -3.96 13.36 8.28
N GLY A 140 -4.70 13.11 7.19
CA GLY A 140 -4.15 13.01 5.84
C GLY A 140 -3.44 11.69 5.53
N TRP A 141 -3.61 10.66 6.36
CA TRP A 141 -3.05 9.32 6.12
C TRP A 141 -4.03 8.37 5.44
N ILE A 142 -3.47 7.55 4.56
CA ILE A 142 -4.12 6.42 3.91
C ILE A 142 -3.26 5.18 4.14
N GLU A 143 -3.90 4.09 4.53
CA GLU A 143 -3.32 2.75 4.52
C GLU A 143 -4.03 1.93 3.46
N GLY A 144 -3.30 1.17 2.65
CA GLY A 144 -3.92 0.40 1.58
C GLY A 144 -3.28 -0.94 1.31
N ASP A 145 -4.09 -1.81 0.70
CA ASP A 145 -3.70 -3.09 0.14
C ASP A 145 -4.10 -3.13 -1.33
N PHE A 146 -3.15 -3.33 -2.20
CA PHE A 146 -3.30 -3.31 -3.66
C PHE A 146 -3.08 -4.71 -4.21
N ASP A 147 -4.06 -5.25 -4.95
CA ASP A 147 -3.91 -6.52 -5.66
C ASP A 147 -3.31 -6.27 -7.03
N TRP A 148 -2.12 -6.83 -7.27
CA TRP A 148 -1.37 -6.71 -8.51
C TRP A 148 -0.84 -8.08 -8.95
N GLY A 149 -1.38 -8.63 -10.03
CA GLY A 149 -0.81 -9.83 -10.66
C GLY A 149 -0.67 -11.05 -9.72
N ARG A 150 -1.65 -11.27 -8.82
CA ARG A 150 -1.67 -12.28 -7.73
C ARG A 150 -0.76 -11.96 -6.54
N ARG A 151 -0.20 -10.76 -6.47
CA ARG A 151 0.58 -10.27 -5.33
C ARG A 151 -0.24 -9.21 -4.61
N GLN A 152 -0.21 -9.26 -3.29
CA GLN A 152 -0.74 -8.18 -2.46
C GLN A 152 0.40 -7.23 -2.12
N VAL A 153 0.18 -5.94 -2.31
CA VAL A 153 1.13 -4.88 -1.95
C VAL A 153 0.47 -3.99 -0.92
N SER A 154 1.02 -3.94 0.29
CA SER A 154 0.53 -3.01 1.31
C SER A 154 1.29 -1.69 1.18
N PHE A 155 0.61 -0.56 1.37
CA PHE A 155 1.23 0.75 1.29
C PHE A 155 0.69 1.74 2.33
N GLN A 156 1.49 2.76 2.60
CA GLN A 156 1.07 3.95 3.33
C GLN A 156 1.27 5.20 2.47
N ALA A 157 0.28 6.08 2.49
CA ALA A 157 0.35 7.35 1.78
C ALA A 157 -0.03 8.52 2.68
N ARG A 158 0.65 9.65 2.51
CA ARG A 158 0.41 10.88 3.28
C ARG A 158 0.11 12.04 2.34
N ARG A 159 -0.97 12.77 2.65
CA ARG A 159 -1.35 13.98 1.93
C ARG A 159 -0.28 15.04 2.07
N LEU A 160 0.17 15.63 0.96
CA LEU A 160 1.12 16.73 1.00
C LEU A 160 0.51 17.98 1.65
N GLU A 161 1.33 18.71 2.40
CA GLU A 161 0.91 19.94 3.08
C GLU A 161 0.82 21.13 2.11
N GLY A 162 0.09 22.18 2.50
CA GLY A 162 -0.01 23.43 1.71
C GLY A 162 -0.85 23.37 0.43
N GLN A 163 -1.43 22.21 0.11
CA GLN A 163 -2.26 22.04 -1.08
C GLN A 163 -3.62 22.77 -0.97
N PRO A 164 -4.18 23.25 -2.10
CA PRO A 164 -5.54 23.75 -2.14
C PRO A 164 -6.58 22.67 -1.76
N THR A 165 -7.84 23.10 -1.56
CA THR A 165 -8.96 22.20 -1.25
C THR A 165 -9.47 21.41 -2.46
N ARG A 166 -9.08 21.83 -3.67
CA ARG A 166 -9.32 21.12 -4.93
C ARG A 166 -8.08 20.34 -5.31
N SER A 167 -8.30 19.14 -5.84
CA SER A 167 -7.23 18.31 -6.38
C SER A 167 -6.76 18.86 -7.72
N GLU A 168 -5.50 18.60 -8.06
CA GLU A 168 -4.92 19.04 -9.33
C GLU A 168 -5.40 18.22 -10.54
N ILE A 169 -5.85 16.98 -10.33
CA ILE A 169 -6.44 16.13 -11.37
C ILE A 169 -7.96 16.09 -11.16
N PRO A 170 -8.78 16.63 -12.08
CA PRO A 170 -10.23 16.58 -11.96
C PRO A 170 -10.76 15.17 -12.22
N ALA A 171 -11.86 14.81 -11.57
CA ALA A 171 -12.48 13.48 -11.72
C ALA A 171 -12.89 13.18 -13.18
N GLN A 172 -13.21 14.20 -13.98
CA GLN A 172 -13.50 14.03 -15.40
C GLN A 172 -12.29 13.45 -16.17
N ALA A 173 -11.08 13.95 -15.92
CA ALA A 173 -9.88 13.43 -16.58
C ALA A 173 -9.61 11.97 -16.18
N MET A 174 -9.82 11.63 -14.90
CA MET A 174 -9.71 10.25 -14.41
C MET A 174 -10.76 9.33 -15.04
N TRP A 175 -11.98 9.83 -15.28
CA TRP A 175 -13.02 9.09 -15.99
C TRP A 175 -12.65 8.83 -17.45
N GLU A 176 -12.10 9.83 -18.15
CA GLU A 176 -11.62 9.69 -19.54
C GLU A 176 -10.46 8.69 -19.65
N GLU A 177 -9.54 8.68 -18.68
CA GLU A 177 -8.45 7.70 -18.61
C GLU A 177 -8.98 6.29 -18.29
N TRP A 178 -9.91 6.18 -17.34
CA TRP A 178 -10.59 4.93 -17.01
C TRP A 178 -11.27 4.32 -18.23
N ASP A 179 -12.00 5.11 -19.03
CA ASP A 179 -12.72 4.66 -20.22
C ASP A 179 -11.79 4.08 -21.30
N GLN A 180 -10.57 4.62 -21.44
CA GLN A 180 -9.56 4.10 -22.37
C GLN A 180 -9.12 2.67 -22.05
N PHE A 181 -9.16 2.26 -20.78
CA PHE A 181 -8.85 0.89 -20.38
C PHE A 181 -10.00 -0.09 -20.68
N PHE A 182 -11.23 0.40 -20.85
CA PHE A 182 -12.40 -0.43 -21.18
C PHE A 182 -12.54 -0.70 -22.68
N GLU A 183 -12.21 0.28 -23.51
CA GLU A 183 -12.35 0.17 -24.97
C GLU A 183 -11.15 -0.53 -25.65
N GLY A 184 -10.14 -0.95 -24.88
CA GLY A 184 -8.86 -1.49 -25.34
C GLY A 184 -8.82 -2.99 -25.63
#